data_AF-G2Q8D9-F1
#
_entry.id   AF-G2Q8D9-F1
#
_cell.length_a   1.000
_cell.length_b   1.000
_cell.length_c   1.000
_cell.angle_alpha   90.00
_cell.angle_beta   90.00
_cell.angle_gamma   90.00
#
_symmetry.space_group_name_H-M   'P 1'
#
loop_
_entity.id
_entity.type
_entity.pdbx_description
1 polymer ?
#
loop_
_entity_poly.entity_id
_entity_poly.type
_entity_poly.pdbx_seq_one_letter_code
_entity_poly.pdbx_strand_id
1 'polypeptide(L)'
;MNGINGGNMPGGMVPFPAPAGHQAELNYIYGMVEELSRQLAENQRTLEEVVASVGRVRNRARAHSLSNEELVNSASDEVKAQEANLDTLISILSEALEKAKFSRDANAALLNQYASALSTMLKQFHEYKARHVADVAAWHRSYRAQLAEARAENCRLREQIWEMQARAGRANEALRRFRGRYDDDAARWDRRVDAKAVRQELRFWKRMAMPHLPDDDPYWSDDDDLVDVAEKRRQEEMNRLVAEQQLAAAAAAELGDIVGGGPEDAEVPPEVPSAPGASMGGVPMQREESGSVMLPIPPPRPSSVASSTGSSGQ
;
A
#
# COMPACT_ATOMS: atom_id res chain seq x y z
N MET A 1 -7.67 -94.00 -3.45
CA MET A 1 -6.92 -95.13 -4.02
C MET A 1 -6.86 -94.96 -5.53
N ASN A 2 -5.70 -95.25 -6.10
CA ASN A 2 -5.28 -94.99 -7.48
C ASN A 2 -6.27 -95.50 -8.54
N GLY A 3 -6.53 -94.64 -9.53
CA GLY A 3 -7.11 -95.05 -10.80
C GLY A 3 -6.09 -95.83 -11.61
N ILE A 4 -6.43 -97.09 -11.89
CA ILE A 4 -5.71 -97.96 -12.80
C ILE A 4 -6.57 -98.11 -14.05
N ASN A 5 -6.02 -97.64 -15.15
CA ASN A 5 -6.55 -97.80 -16.50
C ASN A 5 -6.05 -99.14 -17.05
N GLY A 6 -6.93 -99.98 -17.59
CA GLY A 6 -6.53 -101.21 -18.26
C GLY A 6 -7.69 -102.09 -18.71
N GLY A 7 -7.74 -102.38 -20.02
CA GLY A 7 -8.59 -103.40 -20.65
C GLY A 7 -9.48 -102.79 -21.74
N ASN A 8 -9.03 -102.54 -22.97
CA ASN A 8 -8.59 -103.46 -24.02
C ASN A 8 -9.68 -104.40 -24.58
N MET A 9 -10.36 -103.89 -25.63
CA MET A 9 -10.71 -104.58 -26.90
C MET A 9 -11.93 -105.54 -26.93
N PRO A 10 -12.42 -105.98 -28.11
CA PRO A 10 -12.90 -105.20 -29.28
C PRO A 10 -14.14 -105.84 -29.98
N GLY A 11 -14.76 -105.12 -30.93
CA GLY A 11 -15.61 -105.69 -32.00
C GLY A 11 -17.02 -106.11 -31.56
N GLY A 12 -18.13 -105.57 -32.07
CA GLY A 12 -18.40 -105.15 -33.43
C GLY A 12 -19.48 -106.10 -33.98
N MET A 13 -20.74 -105.65 -34.07
CA MET A 13 -21.64 -106.00 -35.17
C MET A 13 -23.03 -105.35 -35.05
N VAL A 14 -23.40 -104.68 -36.15
CA VAL A 14 -24.73 -104.31 -36.66
C VAL A 14 -25.60 -103.33 -35.87
N PRO A 15 -25.78 -102.08 -36.36
CA PRO A 15 -26.92 -101.26 -35.99
C PRO A 15 -28.11 -101.68 -36.85
N PHE A 16 -29.01 -102.50 -36.31
CA PHE A 16 -30.38 -102.46 -36.79
C PHE A 16 -30.97 -101.13 -36.31
N PRO A 17 -31.58 -100.31 -37.20
CA PRO A 17 -32.12 -99.02 -36.82
C PRO A 17 -33.29 -99.25 -35.85
N ALA A 18 -33.04 -99.01 -34.56
CA ALA A 18 -34.10 -98.90 -33.58
C ALA A 18 -35.06 -97.78 -34.07
N PRO A 19 -36.38 -98.00 -34.06
CA PRO A 19 -37.34 -97.03 -34.58
C PRO A 19 -37.10 -95.65 -33.97
N ALA A 20 -37.24 -94.60 -34.79
CA ALA A 20 -36.81 -93.23 -34.48
C ALA A 20 -37.37 -92.61 -33.18
N GLY A 21 -38.36 -93.24 -32.53
CA GLY A 21 -38.87 -92.87 -31.20
C GLY A 21 -38.15 -93.54 -30.02
N HIS A 22 -37.55 -94.72 -30.18
CA HIS A 22 -37.04 -95.50 -29.04
C HIS A 22 -35.82 -94.86 -28.36
N GLN A 23 -34.91 -94.26 -29.15
CA GLN A 23 -33.77 -93.50 -28.60
C GLN A 23 -34.22 -92.17 -27.95
N ALA A 24 -35.27 -91.54 -28.48
CA ALA A 24 -35.86 -90.34 -27.90
C ALA A 24 -36.59 -90.64 -26.57
N GLU A 25 -37.34 -91.74 -26.53
CA GLU A 25 -37.99 -92.26 -25.32
C GLU A 25 -36.97 -92.71 -24.27
N LEU A 26 -35.88 -93.38 -24.67
CA LEU A 26 -34.81 -93.76 -23.74
C LEU A 26 -34.09 -92.52 -23.18
N ASN A 27 -33.77 -91.53 -24.01
CA ASN A 27 -33.21 -90.26 -23.51
C ASN A 27 -34.19 -89.50 -22.62
N TYR A 28 -35.49 -89.54 -22.91
CA TYR A 28 -36.52 -88.97 -22.04
C TYR A 28 -36.62 -89.71 -20.71
N ILE A 29 -36.59 -91.05 -20.72
CA ILE A 29 -36.59 -91.89 -19.52
C ILE A 29 -35.30 -91.68 -18.71
N TYR A 30 -34.14 -91.62 -19.34
CA TYR A 30 -32.88 -91.32 -18.64
C TYR A 30 -32.86 -89.91 -18.06
N GLY A 31 -33.35 -88.90 -18.78
CA GLY A 31 -33.50 -87.54 -18.24
C GLY A 31 -34.50 -87.47 -17.09
N MET A 32 -35.59 -88.23 -17.16
CA MET A 32 -36.58 -88.33 -16.09
C MET A 32 -36.02 -89.09 -14.86
N VAL A 33 -35.24 -90.14 -15.07
CA VAL A 33 -34.56 -90.89 -13.99
C VAL A 33 -33.46 -90.05 -13.35
N GLU A 34 -32.69 -89.29 -14.13
CA GLU A 34 -31.70 -88.36 -13.62
C GLU A 34 -32.35 -87.24 -12.80
N GLU A 35 -33.45 -86.65 -13.29
CA GLU A 35 -34.23 -85.67 -12.54
C GLU A 35 -34.86 -86.28 -11.28
N LEU A 36 -35.40 -87.51 -11.34
CA LEU A 36 -35.89 -88.24 -10.17
C LEU A 36 -34.77 -88.51 -9.16
N SER A 37 -33.56 -88.84 -9.61
CA SER A 37 -32.41 -89.07 -8.74
C SER A 37 -31.94 -87.78 -8.07
N ARG A 38 -31.98 -86.65 -8.80
CA ARG A 38 -31.69 -85.32 -8.28
C ARG A 38 -32.74 -84.90 -7.25
N GLN A 39 -34.01 -85.12 -7.55
CA GLN A 39 -35.11 -84.88 -6.62
C GLN A 39 -35.02 -85.78 -5.40
N LEU A 40 -34.61 -87.04 -5.54
CA LEU A 40 -34.42 -87.95 -4.42
C LEU A 40 -33.27 -87.50 -3.51
N ALA A 41 -32.15 -87.06 -4.10
CA ALA A 41 -31.03 -86.53 -3.34
C ALA A 41 -31.40 -85.23 -2.58
N GLU A 42 -32.16 -84.35 -3.22
CA GLU A 42 -32.69 -83.14 -2.57
C GLU A 42 -33.70 -83.48 -1.46
N ASN A 43 -34.59 -84.45 -1.70
CA ASN A 43 -35.53 -84.94 -0.70
C ASN A 43 -34.81 -85.59 0.48
N GLN A 44 -33.72 -86.31 0.25
CA GLN A 44 -32.92 -86.87 1.33
C GLN A 44 -32.27 -85.76 2.17
N ARG A 45 -31.69 -84.76 1.51
CA ARG A 45 -31.07 -83.61 2.19
C ARG A 45 -32.09 -82.81 3.02
N THR A 46 -33.26 -82.54 2.45
CA THR A 46 -34.33 -81.83 3.16
C THR A 46 -34.87 -82.67 4.32
N LEU A 47 -35.02 -83.98 4.18
CA LEU A 47 -35.40 -84.88 5.27
C LEU A 47 -34.36 -84.91 6.39
N GLU A 48 -33.06 -84.93 6.07
CA GLU A 48 -31.99 -84.84 7.07
C GLU A 48 -32.05 -83.52 7.85
N GLU A 49 -32.29 -82.41 7.17
CA GLU A 49 -32.47 -81.10 7.80
C GLU A 49 -33.72 -81.03 8.69
N VAL A 50 -34.84 -81.60 8.23
CA VAL A 50 -36.08 -81.73 9.02
C VAL A 50 -35.86 -82.63 10.23
N VAL A 51 -35.20 -83.77 10.09
CA VAL A 51 -34.90 -84.65 11.23
C VAL A 51 -33.98 -83.95 12.24
N ALA A 52 -32.98 -83.21 11.77
CA ALA A 52 -32.10 -82.42 12.63
C ALA A 52 -32.84 -81.27 13.33
N SER A 53 -33.81 -80.61 12.68
CA SER A 53 -34.63 -79.55 13.28
C SER A 53 -35.63 -80.12 14.29
N VAL A 54 -36.31 -81.22 13.96
CA VAL A 54 -37.20 -81.97 14.87
C VAL A 54 -36.43 -82.49 16.09
N GLY A 55 -35.20 -82.98 15.89
CA GLY A 55 -34.32 -83.39 16.98
C GLY A 55 -34.00 -82.25 17.95
N ARG A 56 -33.72 -81.04 17.43
CA ARG A 56 -33.50 -79.83 18.24
C ARG A 56 -34.77 -79.41 18.99
N VAL A 57 -35.93 -79.41 18.32
CA VAL A 57 -37.23 -79.09 18.93
C VAL A 57 -37.58 -80.08 20.04
N ARG A 58 -37.42 -81.38 19.80
CA ARG A 58 -37.69 -82.43 20.78
C ARG A 58 -36.76 -82.36 21.99
N ASN A 59 -35.47 -82.08 21.76
CA ASN A 59 -34.51 -81.93 22.86
C ASN A 59 -34.83 -80.69 23.71
N ARG A 60 -35.25 -79.58 23.09
CA ARG A 60 -35.74 -78.39 23.79
C ARG A 60 -37.00 -78.69 24.59
N ALA A 61 -37.96 -79.43 24.02
CA ALA A 61 -39.18 -79.87 24.70
C ALA A 61 -38.87 -80.69 25.95
N ARG A 62 -37.95 -81.66 25.83
CA ARG A 62 -37.53 -82.53 26.94
C ARG A 62 -36.74 -81.79 28.01
N ALA A 63 -35.85 -80.88 27.62
CA ALA A 63 -35.02 -80.14 28.57
C ALA A 63 -35.84 -79.20 29.46
N HIS A 64 -36.95 -78.66 28.94
CA HIS A 64 -37.80 -77.70 29.64
C HIS A 64 -39.17 -78.27 30.09
N SER A 65 -39.42 -79.57 29.87
CA SER A 65 -40.70 -80.23 30.17
C SER A 65 -41.94 -79.52 29.59
N LEU A 66 -41.81 -78.93 28.40
CA LEU A 66 -42.85 -78.14 27.76
C LEU A 66 -43.80 -79.04 26.96
N SER A 67 -45.11 -78.74 27.01
CA SER A 67 -46.08 -79.30 26.07
C SER A 67 -45.91 -78.73 24.67
N ASN A 68 -46.46 -79.40 23.65
CA ASN A 68 -46.33 -78.96 22.25
C ASN A 68 -46.87 -77.52 22.04
N GLU A 69 -47.98 -77.17 22.68
CA GLU A 69 -48.57 -75.83 22.62
C GLU A 69 -47.65 -74.78 23.28
N GLU A 70 -47.11 -75.06 24.46
CA GLU A 70 -46.18 -74.16 25.15
C GLU A 70 -44.88 -73.96 24.36
N LEU A 71 -44.44 -74.97 23.61
CA LEU A 71 -43.23 -74.91 22.80
C LEU A 71 -43.42 -74.05 21.55
N VAL A 72 -44.55 -74.21 20.86
CA VAL A 72 -44.94 -73.34 19.73
C VAL A 72 -45.14 -71.90 20.21
N ASN A 73 -45.79 -71.71 21.36
CA ASN A 73 -45.96 -70.37 21.95
C ASN A 73 -44.62 -69.74 22.34
N SER A 74 -43.71 -70.49 22.97
CA SER A 74 -42.38 -69.98 23.32
C SER A 74 -41.54 -69.59 22.10
N ALA A 75 -41.60 -70.38 21.01
CA ALA A 75 -40.92 -70.05 19.76
C ALA A 75 -41.57 -68.83 19.06
N SER A 76 -42.90 -68.74 19.12
CA SER A 76 -43.65 -67.58 18.63
C SER A 76 -43.29 -66.31 19.40
N ASP A 77 -43.13 -66.40 20.72
CA ASP A 77 -42.74 -65.29 21.59
C ASP A 77 -41.27 -64.90 21.38
N GLU A 78 -40.35 -65.86 21.17
CA GLU A 78 -38.96 -65.60 20.78
C GLU A 78 -38.89 -64.88 19.43
N VAL A 79 -39.67 -65.32 18.43
CA VAL A 79 -39.73 -64.69 17.11
C VAL A 79 -40.28 -63.27 17.22
N LYS A 80 -41.39 -63.06 17.93
CA LYS A 80 -41.97 -61.73 18.16
C LYS A 80 -41.02 -60.80 18.91
N ALA A 81 -40.29 -61.32 19.91
CA ALA A 81 -39.30 -60.54 20.64
C ALA A 81 -38.10 -60.16 19.76
N GLN A 82 -37.66 -61.06 18.87
CA GLN A 82 -36.64 -60.75 17.87
C GLN A 82 -37.12 -59.73 16.84
N GLU A 83 -38.36 -59.85 16.33
CA GLU A 83 -38.97 -58.89 15.43
C GLU A 83 -39.06 -57.49 16.06
N ALA A 84 -39.57 -57.39 17.29
CA ALA A 84 -39.63 -56.11 18.01
C ALA A 84 -38.24 -55.50 18.24
N ASN A 85 -37.23 -56.33 18.53
CA ASN A 85 -35.85 -55.86 18.67
C ASN A 85 -35.27 -55.37 17.32
N LEU A 86 -35.55 -56.07 16.22
CA LEU A 86 -35.15 -55.63 14.88
C LEU A 86 -35.78 -54.29 14.51
N ASP A 87 -37.07 -54.07 14.81
CA ASP A 87 -37.74 -52.79 14.56
C ASP A 87 -37.09 -51.65 15.35
N THR A 88 -36.77 -51.87 16.62
CA THR A 88 -36.06 -50.85 17.42
C THR A 88 -34.66 -50.56 16.88
N LEU A 89 -33.94 -51.59 16.44
CA LEU A 89 -32.60 -51.44 15.87
C LEU A 89 -32.63 -50.73 14.51
N ILE A 90 -33.61 -51.03 13.67
CA ILE A 90 -33.86 -50.33 12.41
C ILE A 90 -34.20 -48.87 12.67
N SER A 91 -35.02 -48.56 13.68
CA SER A 91 -35.36 -47.19 14.06
C SER A 91 -34.12 -46.40 14.50
N ILE A 92 -33.31 -46.96 15.41
CA ILE A 92 -32.08 -46.33 15.90
C ILE A 92 -31.07 -46.12 14.76
N LEU A 93 -30.87 -47.13 13.91
CA LEU A 93 -29.94 -47.02 12.78
C LEU A 93 -30.41 -46.00 11.75
N SER A 94 -31.72 -45.92 11.49
CA SER A 94 -32.30 -44.93 10.57
C SER A 94 -32.12 -43.51 11.10
N GLU A 95 -32.39 -43.28 12.39
CA GLU A 95 -32.20 -41.98 13.04
C GLU A 95 -30.70 -41.58 13.05
N ALA A 96 -29.81 -42.52 13.37
CA ALA A 96 -28.37 -42.28 13.35
C ALA A 96 -27.87 -41.95 11.94
N LEU A 97 -28.42 -42.62 10.92
CA LEU A 97 -28.10 -42.37 9.52
C LEU A 97 -28.60 -40.99 9.07
N GLU A 98 -29.80 -40.58 9.47
CA GLU A 98 -30.31 -39.23 9.19
C GLU A 98 -29.46 -38.15 9.87
N LYS A 99 -29.11 -38.33 11.14
CA LYS A 99 -28.20 -37.43 11.88
C LYS A 99 -26.83 -37.34 11.21
N ALA A 100 -26.28 -38.47 10.78
CA ALA A 100 -24.99 -38.50 10.08
C ALA A 100 -25.07 -37.80 8.71
N LYS A 101 -26.15 -37.99 7.94
CA LYS A 101 -26.37 -37.27 6.67
C LYS A 101 -26.51 -35.78 6.89
N PHE A 102 -27.30 -35.35 7.87
CA PHE A 102 -27.47 -33.94 8.20
C PHE A 102 -26.14 -33.30 8.61
N SER A 103 -25.37 -33.96 9.48
CA SER A 103 -24.04 -33.49 9.88
C SER A 103 -23.07 -33.41 8.69
N ARG A 104 -23.07 -34.41 7.81
CA ARG A 104 -22.28 -34.41 6.57
C ARG A 104 -22.63 -33.22 5.69
N ASP A 105 -23.91 -32.97 5.46
CA ASP A 105 -24.38 -31.91 4.56
C ASP A 105 -24.10 -30.53 5.16
N ALA A 106 -24.25 -30.36 6.48
CA ALA A 106 -23.86 -29.14 7.20
C ALA A 106 -22.34 -28.87 7.09
N ASN A 107 -21.51 -29.90 7.27
CA ASN A 107 -20.05 -29.78 7.12
C ASN A 107 -19.67 -29.45 5.67
N ALA A 108 -20.31 -30.06 4.67
CA ALA A 108 -20.09 -29.74 3.27
C ALA A 108 -20.47 -28.29 2.94
N ALA A 109 -21.58 -27.79 3.51
CA ALA A 109 -22.00 -26.40 3.36
C ALA A 109 -20.97 -25.43 3.96
N LEU A 110 -20.45 -25.73 5.16
CA LEU A 110 -19.40 -24.93 5.80
C LEU A 110 -18.13 -24.90 4.95
N LEU A 111 -17.69 -26.05 4.44
CA LEU A 111 -16.50 -26.12 3.56
C LEU A 111 -16.67 -25.25 2.31
N ASN A 112 -17.85 -25.26 1.70
CA ASN A 112 -18.16 -24.41 0.54
C ASN A 112 -18.12 -22.91 0.90
N GLN A 113 -18.64 -22.53 2.07
CA GLN A 113 -18.57 -21.15 2.55
C GLN A 113 -17.12 -20.71 2.79
N TYR A 114 -16.31 -21.55 3.44
CA TYR A 114 -14.88 -21.28 3.64
C TYR A 114 -14.13 -21.16 2.31
N ALA A 115 -14.37 -22.05 1.36
CA ALA A 115 -13.75 -22.00 0.04
C ALA A 115 -14.11 -20.69 -0.70
N SER A 116 -15.37 -20.28 -0.64
CA SER A 116 -15.84 -19.02 -1.23
C SER A 116 -15.21 -17.79 -0.56
N ALA A 117 -15.17 -17.77 0.78
CA ALA A 117 -14.58 -16.67 1.55
C ALA A 117 -13.07 -16.54 1.26
N LEU A 118 -12.33 -17.66 1.30
CA LEU A 118 -10.89 -17.68 1.01
C LEU A 118 -10.60 -17.28 -0.44
N SER A 119 -11.40 -17.74 -1.41
CA SER A 119 -11.28 -17.33 -2.81
C SER A 119 -11.47 -15.82 -2.97
N THR A 120 -12.47 -15.25 -2.29
CA THR A 120 -12.74 -13.81 -2.33
C THR A 120 -11.62 -13.00 -1.68
N MET A 121 -11.16 -13.43 -0.50
CA MET A 121 -10.05 -12.81 0.22
C MET A 121 -8.76 -12.84 -0.62
N LEU A 122 -8.47 -13.97 -1.28
CA LEU A 122 -7.30 -14.12 -2.16
C LEU A 122 -7.36 -13.16 -3.36
N LYS A 123 -8.53 -13.03 -4.00
CA LYS A 123 -8.74 -12.06 -5.10
C LYS A 123 -8.49 -10.63 -4.63
N GLN A 124 -9.04 -10.25 -3.48
CA GLN A 124 -8.83 -8.93 -2.90
C GLN A 124 -7.36 -8.68 -2.56
N PHE A 125 -6.63 -9.66 -2.03
CA PHE A 125 -5.20 -9.53 -1.77
C PHE A 125 -4.37 -9.34 -3.04
N HIS A 126 -4.67 -10.11 -4.10
CA HIS A 126 -3.96 -9.94 -5.37
C HIS A 126 -4.22 -8.56 -5.98
N GLU A 127 -5.47 -8.10 -5.97
CA GLU A 127 -5.84 -6.77 -6.46
C GLU A 127 -5.21 -5.65 -5.62
N TYR A 128 -5.26 -5.77 -4.30
CA TYR A 128 -4.61 -4.83 -3.39
C TYR A 128 -3.10 -4.76 -3.64
N LYS A 129 -2.43 -5.91 -3.73
CA LYS A 129 -0.98 -5.95 -3.98
C LYS A 129 -0.63 -5.32 -5.33
N ALA A 130 -1.39 -5.61 -6.38
CA ALA A 130 -1.17 -5.04 -7.71
C ALA A 130 -1.33 -3.51 -7.70
N ARG A 131 -2.41 -3.00 -7.11
CA ARG A 131 -2.65 -1.56 -6.95
C ARG A 131 -1.57 -0.90 -6.10
N HIS A 132 -1.22 -1.50 -4.97
CA HIS A 132 -0.20 -0.94 -4.08
C HIS A 132 1.16 -0.82 -4.75
N VAL A 133 1.60 -1.85 -5.49
CA VAL A 133 2.85 -1.79 -6.26
C VAL A 133 2.78 -0.72 -7.35
N ALA A 134 1.65 -0.59 -8.04
CA ALA A 134 1.45 0.45 -9.05
C ALA A 134 1.51 1.86 -8.44
N ASP A 135 0.86 2.08 -7.29
CA ASP A 135 0.84 3.37 -6.58
C ASP A 135 2.24 3.76 -6.09
N VAL A 136 2.97 2.82 -5.48
CA VAL A 136 4.34 3.06 -5.02
C VAL A 136 5.26 3.37 -6.21
N ALA A 137 5.13 2.63 -7.32
CA ALA A 137 5.88 2.92 -8.52
C ALA A 137 5.53 4.29 -9.12
N ALA A 138 4.25 4.68 -9.14
CA ALA A 138 3.80 5.98 -9.60
C ALA A 138 4.37 7.11 -8.73
N TRP A 139 4.35 6.94 -7.40
CA TRP A 139 4.92 7.90 -6.46
C TRP A 139 6.43 8.07 -6.65
N HIS A 140 7.16 6.96 -6.83
CA HIS A 140 8.58 7.02 -7.12
C HIS A 140 8.91 7.66 -8.47
N ARG A 141 8.02 7.57 -9.47
CA ARG A 141 8.18 8.27 -10.75
C ARG A 141 7.91 9.77 -10.60
N SER A 142 6.82 10.15 -9.93
CA SER A 142 6.48 11.56 -9.73
C SER A 142 7.53 12.28 -8.88
N TYR A 143 8.01 11.66 -7.81
CA TYR A 143 9.09 12.22 -6.99
C TYR A 143 10.39 12.42 -7.79
N ARG A 144 10.77 11.45 -8.63
CA ARG A 144 11.94 11.59 -9.51
C ARG A 144 11.76 12.70 -10.54
N ALA A 145 10.56 12.87 -11.07
CA ALA A 145 10.25 13.96 -12.01
C ALA A 145 10.38 15.32 -11.32
N GLN A 146 9.80 15.49 -10.13
CA GLN A 146 9.93 16.73 -9.33
C GLN A 146 11.39 17.04 -9.02
N LEU A 147 12.19 16.04 -8.66
CA LEU A 147 13.61 16.23 -8.37
C LEU A 147 14.41 16.61 -9.63
N ALA A 148 14.05 16.08 -10.80
CA ALA A 148 14.65 16.48 -12.07
C ALA A 148 14.27 17.91 -12.46
N GLU A 149 13.02 18.30 -12.27
CA GLU A 149 12.52 19.65 -12.51
C GLU A 149 13.21 20.68 -11.60
N ALA A 150 13.28 20.41 -10.29
CA ALA A 150 13.98 21.28 -9.35
C ALA A 150 15.48 21.44 -9.69
N ARG A 151 16.14 20.38 -10.16
CA ARG A 151 17.54 20.47 -10.64
C ARG A 151 17.65 21.30 -11.91
N ALA A 152 16.74 21.12 -12.86
CA ALA A 152 16.72 21.90 -14.09
C ALA A 152 16.48 23.39 -13.81
N GLU A 153 15.55 23.71 -12.91
CA GLU A 153 15.29 25.09 -12.47
C GLU A 153 16.49 25.68 -11.74
N ASN A 154 17.14 24.93 -10.85
CA ASN A 154 18.35 25.40 -10.17
C ASN A 154 19.49 25.71 -11.17
N CYS A 155 19.70 24.85 -12.16
CA CYS A 155 20.66 25.11 -13.24
C CYS A 155 20.29 26.39 -14.01
N ARG A 156 19.02 26.55 -14.41
CA ARG A 156 18.53 27.74 -15.11
C ARG A 156 18.74 29.02 -14.30
N LEU A 157 18.46 29.01 -13.00
CA LEU A 157 18.66 30.17 -12.12
C LEU A 157 20.15 30.51 -11.98
N ARG A 158 21.02 29.50 -11.86
CA ARG A 158 22.47 29.71 -11.84
C ARG A 158 22.97 30.31 -13.14
N GLU A 159 22.53 29.80 -14.29
CA GLU A 159 22.85 30.36 -15.60
C GLU A 159 22.40 31.82 -15.70
N GLN A 160 21.17 32.14 -15.27
CA GLN A 160 20.66 33.52 -15.26
C GLN A 160 21.50 34.45 -14.39
N ILE A 161 21.90 34.02 -13.19
CA ILE A 161 22.78 34.80 -12.31
C ILE A 161 24.15 35.00 -12.96
N TRP A 162 24.71 33.95 -13.57
CA TRP A 162 25.99 34.03 -14.26
C TRP A 162 25.93 35.00 -15.44
N GLU A 163 24.87 34.97 -16.24
CA GLU A 163 24.64 35.93 -17.31
C GLU A 163 24.52 37.36 -16.78
N MET A 164 23.74 37.56 -15.71
CA MET A 164 23.58 38.87 -15.08
C MET A 164 24.91 39.41 -14.58
N GLN A 165 25.68 38.59 -13.85
CA GLN A 165 27.01 38.95 -13.35
C GLN A 165 27.98 39.26 -14.49
N ALA A 166 27.96 38.46 -15.57
CA ALA A 166 28.79 38.71 -16.75
C ALA A 166 28.41 40.03 -17.45
N ARG A 167 27.11 40.32 -17.58
CA ARG A 167 26.61 41.60 -18.13
C ARG A 167 27.00 42.78 -17.25
N ALA A 168 26.83 42.67 -15.94
CA ALA A 168 27.23 43.70 -14.97
C ALA A 168 28.74 43.93 -14.98
N GLY A 169 29.55 42.87 -15.09
CA GLY A 169 31.00 42.93 -15.24
C GLY A 169 31.41 43.70 -16.49
N ARG A 170 30.81 43.38 -17.65
CA ARG A 170 31.05 44.12 -18.91
C ARG A 170 30.63 45.59 -18.81
N ALA A 171 29.49 45.88 -18.16
CA ALA A 171 29.02 47.26 -17.97
C ALA A 171 29.99 48.06 -17.07
N ASN A 172 30.44 47.48 -15.94
CA ASN A 172 31.42 48.10 -15.06
C ASN A 172 32.76 48.34 -15.77
N GLU A 173 33.21 47.39 -16.57
CA GLU A 173 34.43 47.54 -17.37
C GLU A 173 34.28 48.66 -18.41
N ALA A 174 33.12 48.74 -19.08
CA ALA A 174 32.82 49.84 -20.00
C ALA A 174 32.81 51.21 -19.30
N LEU A 175 32.23 51.31 -18.09
CA LEU A 175 32.25 52.53 -17.27
C LEU A 175 33.67 52.92 -16.84
N ARG A 176 34.49 51.96 -16.40
CA ARG A 176 35.90 52.22 -16.06
C ARG A 176 36.69 52.70 -17.26
N ARG A 177 36.52 52.05 -18.41
CA ARG A 177 37.13 52.47 -19.68
C ARG A 177 36.67 53.87 -20.09
N PHE A 178 35.38 54.17 -19.93
CA PHE A 178 34.84 55.50 -20.20
C PHE A 178 35.45 56.55 -19.27
N ARG A 179 35.49 56.30 -17.96
CA ARG A 179 36.10 57.18 -16.97
C ARG A 179 37.58 57.43 -17.27
N GLY A 180 38.35 56.38 -17.56
CA GLY A 180 39.75 56.51 -17.97
C GLY A 180 39.89 57.46 -19.17
N ARG A 181 39.16 57.20 -20.26
CA ARG A 181 39.19 58.09 -21.44
C ARG A 181 38.68 59.51 -21.17
N TYR A 182 37.74 59.67 -20.24
CA TYR A 182 37.20 60.97 -19.86
C TYR A 182 38.22 61.80 -19.07
N ASP A 183 38.94 61.15 -18.16
CA ASP A 183 39.99 61.76 -17.32
C ASP A 183 41.27 62.02 -18.13
N ASP A 184 41.61 61.13 -19.07
CA ASP A 184 42.80 61.23 -19.96
C ASP A 184 42.68 62.33 -21.04
N ASP A 185 41.51 62.95 -21.21
CA ASP A 185 41.28 64.02 -22.19
C ASP A 185 41.93 65.33 -21.73
N ALA A 186 43.21 65.52 -22.09
CA ALA A 186 44.00 66.70 -21.74
C ALA A 186 43.30 68.02 -22.12
N ALA A 187 42.68 68.09 -23.29
CA ALA A 187 41.98 69.31 -23.72
C ALA A 187 40.80 69.67 -22.81
N ARG A 188 40.13 68.68 -22.21
CA ARG A 188 39.09 68.90 -21.20
C ARG A 188 39.68 69.32 -19.87
N TRP A 189 40.77 68.69 -19.44
CA TRP A 189 41.49 69.07 -18.22
C TRP A 189 41.95 70.53 -18.31
N ASP A 190 42.60 70.91 -19.39
CA ASP A 190 43.08 72.26 -19.63
C ASP A 190 41.93 73.27 -19.59
N ARG A 191 40.82 73.01 -20.30
CA ARG A 191 39.61 73.85 -20.22
C ARG A 191 39.07 74.00 -18.79
N ARG A 192 39.11 72.94 -17.96
CA ARG A 192 38.66 73.02 -16.55
C ARG A 192 39.62 73.87 -15.71
N VAL A 193 40.93 73.70 -15.91
CA VAL A 193 41.96 74.49 -15.22
C VAL A 193 41.84 75.96 -15.63
N ASP A 194 41.75 76.25 -16.92
CA ASP A 194 41.60 77.60 -17.46
C ASP A 194 40.31 78.25 -16.94
N ALA A 195 39.18 77.54 -16.96
CA ALA A 195 37.92 78.07 -16.43
C ALA A 195 38.04 78.38 -14.93
N LYS A 196 38.76 77.56 -14.16
CA LYS A 196 39.02 77.81 -12.74
C LYS A 196 39.96 79.01 -12.55
N ALA A 197 41.02 79.12 -13.35
CA ALA A 197 41.97 80.24 -13.32
C ALA A 197 41.26 81.56 -13.64
N VAL A 198 40.47 81.62 -14.72
CA VAL A 198 39.68 82.79 -15.09
C VAL A 198 38.71 83.19 -13.98
N ARG A 199 38.03 82.21 -13.34
CA ARG A 199 37.17 82.50 -12.18
C ARG A 199 37.95 83.10 -11.01
N GLN A 200 39.16 82.59 -10.72
CA GLN A 200 40.03 83.14 -9.68
C GLN A 200 40.52 84.55 -10.01
N GLU A 201 40.88 84.81 -11.25
CA GLU A 201 41.27 86.15 -11.74
C GLU A 201 40.10 87.12 -11.60
N LEU A 202 38.90 86.74 -12.02
CA LEU A 202 37.69 87.55 -11.86
C LEU A 202 37.45 87.88 -10.37
N ARG A 203 37.62 86.92 -9.46
CA ARG A 203 37.52 87.17 -8.00
C ARG A 203 38.61 88.13 -7.51
N PHE A 204 39.85 87.95 -7.96
CA PHE A 204 40.95 88.83 -7.61
C PHE A 204 40.65 90.27 -8.04
N TRP A 205 40.24 90.47 -9.28
CA TRP A 205 39.86 91.78 -9.80
C TRP A 205 38.63 92.34 -9.10
N LYS A 206 37.63 91.52 -8.76
CA LYS A 206 36.48 91.94 -7.95
C LYS A 206 36.91 92.46 -6.58
N ARG A 207 37.79 91.74 -5.86
CA ARG A 207 38.33 92.21 -4.57
C ARG A 207 39.10 93.52 -4.71
N MET A 208 39.87 93.68 -5.77
CA MET A 208 40.60 94.92 -6.05
C MET A 208 39.66 96.09 -6.40
N ALA A 209 38.59 95.83 -7.14
CA ALA A 209 37.65 96.86 -7.59
C ALA A 209 36.57 97.20 -6.55
N MET A 210 36.21 96.27 -5.67
CA MET A 210 35.13 96.40 -4.68
C MET A 210 35.56 95.90 -3.28
N PRO A 211 36.48 96.59 -2.58
CA PRO A 211 37.03 96.10 -1.30
C PRO A 211 36.04 96.12 -0.11
N HIS A 212 34.90 96.78 -0.26
CA HIS A 212 33.89 96.95 0.78
C HIS A 212 32.76 95.91 0.70
N LEU A 213 32.77 95.03 -0.31
CA LEU A 213 31.82 93.95 -0.45
C LEU A 213 32.36 92.70 0.29
N PRO A 214 31.54 92.02 1.11
CA PRO A 214 31.98 90.82 1.81
C PRO A 214 32.30 89.67 0.85
N ASP A 215 33.27 88.83 1.23
CA ASP A 215 33.79 87.73 0.39
C ASP A 215 32.76 86.59 0.17
N ASP A 216 31.77 86.46 1.06
CA ASP A 216 30.68 85.47 0.98
C ASP A 216 29.49 85.98 0.14
N ASP A 217 29.69 86.06 -1.17
CA ASP A 217 28.63 86.35 -2.14
C ASP A 217 27.98 85.04 -2.65
N PRO A 218 26.68 84.78 -2.36
CA PRO A 218 25.99 83.56 -2.79
C PRO A 218 25.93 83.34 -4.30
N TYR A 219 26.12 84.38 -5.12
CA TYR A 219 26.14 84.25 -6.57
C TYR A 219 27.50 83.81 -7.13
N TRP A 220 28.55 83.88 -6.31
CA TRP A 220 29.92 83.67 -6.75
C TRP A 220 30.76 82.86 -5.76
N SER A 221 30.26 82.36 -4.63
CA SER A 221 31.01 81.48 -3.72
C SER A 221 31.37 80.14 -4.40
N ASP A 222 32.37 79.44 -3.87
CA ASP A 222 33.01 78.27 -4.50
C ASP A 222 32.14 76.99 -4.53
N ASP A 223 30.87 77.08 -4.13
CA ASP A 223 29.98 75.93 -3.97
C ASP A 223 29.17 75.65 -5.24
N ASP A 224 29.77 74.92 -6.18
CA ASP A 224 28.99 74.01 -7.04
C ASP A 224 28.43 72.82 -6.21
N ASP A 225 28.78 72.73 -4.91
CA ASP A 225 28.12 71.90 -3.89
C ASP A 225 26.91 72.63 -3.26
N LEU A 226 26.03 73.20 -4.09
CA LEU A 226 24.66 73.47 -3.69
C LEU A 226 23.98 72.11 -3.44
N VAL A 227 24.24 71.52 -2.26
CA VAL A 227 23.26 70.66 -1.62
C VAL A 227 22.01 71.51 -1.57
N ASP A 228 21.02 71.13 -2.39
CA ASP A 228 19.71 71.77 -2.42
C ASP A 228 19.31 72.12 -0.98
N VAL A 229 18.94 73.37 -0.72
CA VAL A 229 18.55 73.81 0.62
C VAL A 229 17.47 72.88 1.19
N ALA A 230 16.66 72.24 0.33
CA ALA A 230 15.72 71.20 0.69
C ALA A 230 16.39 69.87 1.10
N GLU A 231 17.45 69.43 0.41
CA GLU A 231 18.21 68.23 0.75
C GLU A 231 18.96 68.40 2.07
N LYS A 232 19.54 69.57 2.32
CA LYS A 232 20.23 69.89 3.57
C LYS A 232 19.26 69.85 4.77
N ARG A 233 18.06 70.42 4.61
CA ARG A 233 17.00 70.32 5.63
C ARG A 233 16.56 68.87 5.86
N ARG A 234 16.39 68.08 4.80
CA ARG A 234 16.03 66.66 4.93
C ARG A 234 17.10 65.86 5.66
N GLN A 235 18.39 66.15 5.42
CA GLN A 235 19.50 65.51 6.12
C GLN A 235 19.57 65.94 7.59
N GLU A 236 19.32 67.21 7.89
CA GLU A 236 19.22 67.70 9.27
C GLU A 236 18.04 67.04 10.01
N GLU A 237 16.88 66.91 9.37
CA GLU A 237 15.72 66.17 9.91
C GLU A 237 16.02 64.69 10.12
N MET A 238 16.65 64.02 9.15
CA MET A 238 17.05 62.62 9.25
C MET A 238 18.08 62.41 10.36
N ASN A 239 19.10 63.28 10.47
CA ASN A 239 20.10 63.22 11.53
C ASN A 239 19.48 63.46 12.91
N ARG A 240 18.50 64.37 12.99
CA ARG A 240 17.73 64.60 14.22
C ARG A 240 16.91 63.37 14.61
N LEU A 241 16.20 62.76 13.65
CA LEU A 241 15.45 61.53 13.88
C LEU A 241 16.35 60.38 14.31
N VAL A 242 17.50 60.20 13.66
CA VAL A 242 18.50 59.18 14.05
C VAL A 242 19.04 59.46 15.46
N ALA A 243 19.32 60.72 15.81
CA ALA A 243 19.77 61.08 17.15
C ALA A 243 18.68 60.84 18.21
N GLU A 244 17.43 61.19 17.93
CA GLU A 244 16.27 60.91 18.80
C GLU A 244 16.06 59.39 18.95
N GLN A 245 16.23 58.61 17.88
CA GLN A 245 16.11 57.16 17.90
C GLN A 245 17.27 56.48 18.65
N GLN A 246 18.50 57.01 18.53
CA GLN A 246 19.66 56.56 19.31
C GLN A 246 19.50 56.89 20.80
N LEU A 247 18.95 58.07 21.14
CA LEU A 247 18.62 58.44 22.52
C LEU A 247 17.50 57.57 23.08
N ALA A 248 16.47 57.26 22.29
CA ALA A 248 15.40 56.35 22.69
C ALA A 248 15.90 54.90 22.88
N ALA A 249 16.81 54.43 22.02
CA ALA A 249 17.46 53.13 22.17
C ALA A 249 18.37 53.08 23.40
N ALA A 250 19.10 54.16 23.70
CA ALA A 250 19.91 54.28 24.90
C ALA A 250 19.05 54.31 26.18
N ALA A 251 17.94 55.06 26.17
CA ALA A 251 16.99 55.09 27.29
C ALA A 251 16.27 53.75 27.49
N ALA A 252 15.94 53.02 26.41
CA ALA A 252 15.37 51.67 26.50
C ALA A 252 16.39 50.64 27.03
N ALA A 253 17.68 50.79 26.68
CA ALA A 253 18.75 49.98 27.24
C ALA A 253 18.98 50.28 28.73
N GLU A 254 18.84 51.54 29.16
CA GLU A 254 18.95 51.94 30.58
C GLU A 254 17.73 51.47 31.41
N LEU A 255 16.53 51.41 30.82
CA LEU A 255 15.32 50.87 31.46
C LEU A 255 15.29 49.33 31.50
N GLY A 256 15.98 48.68 30.55
CA GLY A 256 16.10 47.22 30.45
C GLY A 256 17.03 46.57 31.48
N ASP A 257 17.88 47.35 32.16
CA ASP A 257 18.84 46.84 33.15
C ASP A 257 18.25 46.77 34.59
N ILE A 258 16.98 47.17 34.78
CA ILE A 258 16.32 47.18 36.11
C ILE A 258 15.30 46.02 36.30
N VAL A 259 14.95 45.25 35.26
CA VAL A 259 14.04 44.10 35.40
C VAL A 259 14.68 42.85 34.83
N GLY A 260 15.41 42.14 35.69
CA GLY A 260 15.75 40.74 35.46
C GLY A 260 14.48 39.87 35.46
N GLY A 261 14.28 39.12 34.39
CA GLY A 261 13.27 38.06 34.30
C GLY A 261 12.49 38.08 32.99
N GLY A 262 12.82 37.17 32.07
CA GLY A 262 12.04 36.93 30.86
C GLY A 262 10.60 36.50 31.15
N PRO A 263 9.70 36.64 30.18
CA PRO A 263 9.31 35.45 29.44
C PRO A 263 9.18 35.66 27.92
N GLU A 264 9.08 34.51 27.25
CA GLU A 264 8.84 34.27 25.83
C GLU A 264 7.53 34.92 25.33
N ASP A 265 7.43 35.05 24.00
CA ASP A 265 6.33 35.63 23.20
C ASP A 265 6.36 37.15 22.96
N ALA A 266 7.11 37.57 21.94
CA ALA A 266 6.89 38.86 21.27
C ALA A 266 6.84 38.64 19.75
N GLU A 267 5.71 39.04 19.18
CA GLU A 267 5.42 39.09 17.74
C GLU A 267 6.50 39.86 16.96
N VAL A 268 6.86 39.32 15.80
CA VAL A 268 7.84 39.88 14.86
C VAL A 268 7.35 41.23 14.31
N PRO A 269 8.07 42.35 14.50
CA PRO A 269 7.76 43.62 13.83
C PRO A 269 8.16 43.58 12.34
N PRO A 270 7.49 44.34 11.46
CA PRO A 270 7.67 44.24 10.02
C PRO A 270 9.04 44.78 9.57
N GLU A 271 9.69 44.03 8.68
CA GLU A 271 10.94 44.42 8.00
C GLU A 271 10.77 45.71 7.17
N VAL A 272 11.67 46.66 7.38
CA VAL A 272 11.93 47.78 6.45
C VAL A 272 13.32 47.60 5.80
N PRO A 273 13.48 48.03 4.54
CA PRO A 273 14.54 47.56 3.65
C PRO A 273 15.92 48.13 4.04
N SER A 274 16.94 47.24 4.05
CA SER A 274 18.34 47.61 4.26
C SER A 274 18.87 48.50 3.13
N ALA A 275 19.39 49.68 3.49
CA ALA A 275 20.26 50.47 2.61
C ALA A 275 21.68 49.85 2.59
N PRO A 276 22.40 49.91 1.45
CA PRO A 276 23.59 49.10 1.21
C PRO A 276 24.83 49.77 1.78
N GLY A 277 25.55 49.07 2.64
CA GLY A 277 26.97 49.36 2.90
C GLY A 277 27.37 49.44 4.37
N ALA A 278 27.42 48.30 5.05
CA ALA A 278 28.35 48.02 6.14
C ALA A 278 28.15 46.59 6.65
N SER A 279 28.94 45.62 6.15
CA SER A 279 29.18 44.33 6.83
C SER A 279 30.14 43.47 6.00
N MET A 280 31.43 43.81 6.04
CA MET A 280 32.51 42.85 5.78
C MET A 280 32.92 42.27 7.12
N GLY A 281 32.41 41.08 7.47
CA GLY A 281 32.76 40.34 8.68
C GLY A 281 32.23 38.92 8.59
N GLY A 282 33.13 37.94 8.50
CA GLY A 282 32.81 36.54 8.24
C GLY A 282 32.00 35.87 9.35
N VAL A 283 31.13 34.94 8.96
CA VAL A 283 30.34 34.11 9.87
C VAL A 283 31.21 32.93 10.37
N PRO A 284 31.33 32.69 11.69
CA PRO A 284 31.98 31.50 12.21
C PRO A 284 31.07 30.29 12.05
N MET A 285 31.57 29.24 11.38
CA MET A 285 30.91 27.94 11.29
C MET A 285 31.08 27.21 12.63
N GLN A 286 30.06 27.22 13.49
CA GLN A 286 29.98 26.30 14.62
C GLN A 286 29.57 24.90 14.12
N ARG A 287 30.46 23.94 14.34
CA ARG A 287 30.26 22.51 14.09
C ARG A 287 29.73 21.89 15.36
N GLU A 288 28.45 21.56 15.41
CA GLU A 288 27.92 20.63 16.41
C GLU A 288 27.71 19.24 15.79
N GLU A 289 28.52 18.29 16.25
CA GLU A 289 28.31 16.87 16.13
C GLU A 289 27.64 16.38 17.42
N SER A 290 26.37 15.95 17.38
CA SER A 290 25.89 14.79 18.17
C SER A 290 24.40 14.49 17.93
N GLY A 291 24.16 13.39 17.23
CA GLY A 291 23.09 12.40 17.40
C GLY A 291 21.71 12.78 17.95
N SER A 292 20.73 12.89 17.05
CA SER A 292 19.43 12.23 17.25
C SER A 292 18.87 11.79 15.90
N VAL A 293 18.64 10.49 15.73
CA VAL A 293 18.01 9.92 14.53
C VAL A 293 16.52 10.18 14.63
N MET A 294 16.08 11.34 14.14
CA MET A 294 14.68 11.58 13.81
C MET A 294 14.42 10.99 12.42
N LEU A 295 13.63 9.93 12.36
CA LEU A 295 13.08 9.41 11.11
C LEU A 295 12.24 10.51 10.43
N PRO A 296 12.41 10.76 9.12
CA PRO A 296 11.67 11.81 8.44
C PRO A 296 10.18 11.47 8.37
N ILE A 297 9.34 12.36 8.90
CA ILE A 297 7.88 12.31 8.81
C ILE A 297 7.50 12.52 7.32
N PRO A 298 6.73 11.61 6.70
CA PRO A 298 6.32 11.77 5.31
C PRO A 298 5.36 12.95 5.16
N PRO A 299 5.39 13.68 4.02
CA PRO A 299 4.54 14.84 3.80
C PRO A 299 3.05 14.44 3.78
N PRO A 300 2.15 15.33 4.24
CA PRO A 300 0.72 15.06 4.24
C PRO A 300 0.19 14.87 2.82
N ARG A 301 -0.67 13.87 2.65
CA ARG A 301 -1.34 13.61 1.37
C ARG A 301 -2.28 14.78 1.02
N PRO A 302 -2.41 15.16 -0.25
CA PRO A 302 -3.38 16.18 -0.66
C PRO A 302 -4.81 15.69 -0.37
N SER A 303 -5.60 16.56 0.26
CA SER A 303 -7.01 16.34 0.55
C SER A 303 -7.80 16.18 -0.75
N SER A 304 -8.39 15.01 -0.96
CA SER A 304 -9.36 14.79 -2.04
C SER A 304 -10.58 15.66 -1.81
N VAL A 305 -10.68 16.78 -2.53
CA VAL A 305 -11.89 17.59 -2.65
C VAL A 305 -12.55 17.26 -4.00
N ALA A 306 -13.85 16.98 -3.93
CA ALA A 306 -14.84 16.90 -5.00
C ALA A 306 -14.90 15.62 -5.86
N SER A 307 -15.68 14.65 -5.39
CA SER A 307 -16.62 13.93 -6.24
C SER A 307 -17.96 13.84 -5.51
N SER A 308 -18.67 14.98 -5.53
CA SER A 308 -20.06 15.11 -5.09
C SER A 308 -20.88 15.63 -6.27
N THR A 309 -21.36 14.70 -7.09
CA THR A 309 -22.55 14.85 -7.93
C THR A 309 -23.20 13.47 -7.91
N GLY A 310 -24.16 13.17 -7.02
CA GLY A 310 -25.53 13.69 -7.08
C GLY A 310 -26.18 13.16 -8.36
N SER A 311 -26.62 11.89 -8.41
CA SER A 311 -27.95 11.43 -8.00
C SER A 311 -29.09 12.32 -8.50
N SER A 312 -29.61 12.01 -9.68
CA SER A 312 -31.01 12.28 -10.03
C SER A 312 -31.51 11.19 -10.98
N GLY A 313 -32.19 10.20 -10.39
CA GLY A 313 -33.12 9.34 -11.08
C GLY A 313 -34.50 9.55 -10.47
N GLN A 314 -35.36 10.25 -11.18
CA GLN A 314 -36.81 10.02 -11.36
C GLN A 314 -37.22 10.69 -12.66
#